data_AF-A0A6G1LIB3-F1
#
_entry.id   AF-A0A6G1LIB3-F1
#
_cell.length_a   1.000
_cell.length_b   1.000
_cell.length_c   1.000
_cell.angle_alpha   90.00
_cell.angle_beta   90.00
_cell.angle_gamma   90.00
#
_symmetry.space_group_name_H-M   'P 1'
#
loop_
_entity.id
_entity.type
_entity.pdbx_description
1 polymer ?
#
loop_
_entity_poly.entity_id
_entity_poly.type
_entity_poly.pdbx_seq_one_letter_code
_entity_poly.pdbx_strand_id
1 'polypeptide(L)'
;MTSLLTVLPDFDIKPFTHILPSLEKASIATADLLTLDAVDVARRAQVPPGEVKKLATALINGLHGCLDGESSGPGSEQSSFVSRQHGHDLIKRWKTISTLDDDFDDILGGGIAAEHVTEFVGERYALVLTDGMKLC
;
A
#
# COMPACT_ATOMS: atom_id res chain seq x y z
N MET A 1 -18.30 3.99 6.49
CA MET A 1 -18.30 2.83 5.58
C MET A 1 -16.96 2.15 5.73
N THR A 2 -16.94 0.95 6.29
CA THR A 2 -15.72 0.16 6.52
C THR A 2 -15.37 -0.57 5.23
N SER A 3 -14.28 -0.17 4.58
CA SER A 3 -13.74 -0.77 3.36
C SER A 3 -13.14 -2.17 3.58
N LEU A 4 -13.61 -2.91 4.59
CA LEU A 4 -12.98 -4.13 5.04
C LEU A 4 -13.28 -5.28 4.07
N LEU A 5 -14.55 -5.46 3.71
CA LEU A 5 -14.98 -6.44 2.70
C LEU A 5 -14.58 -6.08 1.27
N THR A 6 -14.28 -4.80 1.01
CA THR A 6 -13.74 -4.38 -0.30
C THR A 6 -12.25 -4.70 -0.43
N VAL A 7 -11.51 -4.70 0.68
CA VAL A 7 -10.06 -5.00 0.69
C VAL A 7 -9.84 -6.51 0.79
N LEU A 8 -10.67 -7.23 1.55
CA LEU A 8 -10.56 -8.67 1.73
C LEU A 8 -11.96 -9.33 1.64
N PRO A 9 -12.37 -9.80 0.45
CA PRO A 9 -13.73 -10.32 0.23
C PRO A 9 -14.00 -11.65 0.97
N ASP A 10 -12.96 -12.46 1.21
CA ASP A 10 -13.06 -13.77 1.88
C ASP A 10 -12.86 -13.71 3.41
N PHE A 11 -12.85 -12.51 3.99
CA PHE A 11 -12.58 -12.34 5.42
C PHE A 11 -13.75 -12.83 6.29
N ASP A 12 -13.47 -13.70 7.27
CA ASP A 12 -14.49 -14.12 8.23
C ASP A 12 -14.79 -13.02 9.25
N ILE A 13 -15.84 -12.25 8.98
CA ILE A 13 -16.34 -11.19 9.85
C ILE A 13 -17.17 -11.71 11.04
N LYS A 14 -17.55 -13.00 11.07
CA LYS A 14 -18.44 -13.57 12.11
C LYS A 14 -17.98 -13.28 13.54
N PRO A 15 -16.70 -13.47 13.94
CA PRO A 15 -16.25 -13.17 15.31
C PRO A 15 -16.32 -11.68 15.66
N PHE A 16 -16.23 -10.79 14.66
CA PHE A 16 -16.12 -9.34 14.86
C PHE A 16 -17.43 -8.58 14.58
N THR A 17 -18.52 -9.28 14.28
CA THR A 17 -19.84 -8.69 13.97
C THR A 17 -20.32 -7.71 15.04
N HIS A 18 -19.96 -7.92 16.30
CA HIS A 18 -20.38 -7.07 17.43
C HIS A 18 -19.61 -5.74 17.53
N ILE A 19 -18.41 -5.63 16.96
CA ILE A 19 -17.59 -4.40 16.98
C ILE A 19 -17.71 -3.59 15.67
N LEU A 20 -18.11 -4.23 14.57
CA LEU A 20 -18.23 -3.57 13.27
C LEU A 20 -19.14 -2.35 13.26
N PRO A 21 -20.35 -2.36 13.87
CA PRO A 21 -21.22 -1.18 13.90
C PRO A 21 -20.57 0.02 14.61
N SER A 22 -19.82 -0.24 15.69
CA SER A 22 -19.12 0.81 16.45
C SER A 22 -17.93 1.38 15.67
N LEU A 23 -17.19 0.52 14.97
CA LEU A 23 -16.10 0.94 14.08
C LEU A 23 -16.62 1.78 12.90
N GLU A 24 -17.75 1.41 12.31
CA GLU A 24 -18.39 2.16 11.23
C GLU A 24 -18.88 3.53 11.67
N LYS A 25 -19.51 3.61 12.86
CA LYS A 25 -19.96 4.87 13.45
C LYS A 25 -18.81 5.82 13.75
N ALA A 26 -17.65 5.28 14.14
CA ALA A 26 -16.43 6.04 14.38
C ALA A 26 -15.60 6.31 13.11
N SER A 27 -16.14 5.92 11.94
CA SER A 27 -15.53 6.08 10.61
C SER A 27 -14.09 5.55 10.52
N ILE A 28 -13.81 4.44 11.19
CA ILE A 28 -12.49 3.79 11.16
C ILE A 28 -12.30 3.10 9.79
N ALA A 29 -11.26 3.46 9.05
CA ALA A 29 -10.90 2.82 7.80
C ALA A 29 -10.01 1.57 8.02
N THR A 30 -9.90 0.71 7.02
CA THR A 30 -8.95 -0.42 7.03
C THR A 30 -7.50 0.07 7.17
N ALA A 31 -7.18 1.23 6.58
CA ALA A 31 -5.87 1.87 6.75
C ALA A 31 -5.62 2.23 8.22
N ASP A 32 -6.60 2.84 8.91
CA ASP A 32 -6.48 3.21 10.32
C ASP A 32 -6.24 1.98 11.22
N LEU A 33 -6.87 0.84 10.90
CA LEU A 33 -6.65 -0.42 11.61
C LEU A 33 -5.23 -0.99 11.44
N LEU A 34 -4.55 -0.65 10.35
CA LEU A 34 -3.21 -1.13 10.03
C LEU A 34 -2.11 -0.16 10.45
N THR A 35 -2.40 1.15 10.49
CA THR A 35 -1.38 2.19 10.73
C THR A 35 -1.40 2.77 12.14
N LEU A 36 -2.56 2.79 12.82
CA LEU A 36 -2.69 3.38 14.17
C LEU A 36 -2.54 2.32 15.26
N ASP A 37 -2.21 2.77 16.48
CA ASP A 37 -2.20 1.87 17.62
C ASP A 37 -3.63 1.40 17.99
N ALA A 38 -3.73 0.14 18.40
CA ALA A 38 -5.01 -0.47 18.72
C ALA A 38 -5.73 0.22 19.88
N VAL A 39 -5.01 0.89 20.80
CA VAL A 39 -5.62 1.65 21.91
C VAL A 39 -6.29 2.92 21.40
N ASP A 40 -5.67 3.60 20.43
CA ASP A 40 -6.23 4.82 19.84
C ASP A 40 -7.49 4.54 19.03
N VAL A 41 -7.48 3.45 18.25
CA VAL A 41 -8.65 2.97 17.51
C VAL A 41 -9.76 2.52 18.47
N ALA A 42 -9.42 1.77 19.51
CA ALA A 42 -10.37 1.31 20.53
C ALA A 42 -11.05 2.46 21.26
N ARG A 43 -10.28 3.50 21.63
CA ARG A 43 -10.81 4.72 22.27
C ARG A 43 -11.76 5.45 21.33
N ARG A 44 -11.42 5.58 20.05
CA ARG A 44 -12.23 6.31 19.05
C ARG A 44 -13.53 5.58 18.72
N ALA A 45 -13.50 4.25 18.68
CA ALA A 45 -14.68 3.42 18.39
C ALA A 45 -15.45 2.95 19.64
N GLN A 46 -14.98 3.28 20.85
CA GLN A 46 -15.56 2.82 22.12
C GLN A 46 -15.70 1.30 22.21
N VAL A 47 -14.67 0.57 21.78
CA VAL A 47 -14.62 -0.89 21.80
C VAL A 47 -13.44 -1.39 22.65
N PRO A 48 -13.45 -2.64 23.13
CA PRO A 48 -12.32 -3.18 23.88
C PRO A 48 -11.06 -3.29 23.00
N PRO A 49 -9.88 -2.86 23.49
CA PRO A 49 -8.64 -2.88 22.71
C PRO A 49 -8.17 -4.30 22.35
N GLY A 50 -8.57 -5.31 23.13
CA GLY A 50 -8.25 -6.71 22.83
C GLY A 50 -8.89 -7.20 21.53
N GLU A 51 -10.13 -6.78 21.25
CA GLU A 51 -10.84 -7.18 20.03
C GLU A 51 -10.30 -6.46 18.80
N VAL A 52 -9.89 -5.19 18.94
CA VAL A 52 -9.21 -4.44 17.86
C VAL A 52 -7.88 -5.08 17.49
N LYS A 53 -7.09 -5.52 18.48
CA LYS A 53 -5.83 -6.23 18.22
C LYS A 53 -6.06 -7.54 17.48
N LYS A 54 -7.04 -8.34 17.91
CA LYS A 54 -7.39 -9.60 17.22
C LYS A 54 -7.84 -9.34 15.78
N LEU A 55 -8.65 -8.31 15.56
CA LEU A 55 -9.09 -7.91 14.22
C LEU A 55 -7.90 -7.49 13.35
N ALA A 56 -7.00 -6.66 13.86
CA ALA A 56 -5.81 -6.21 13.13
C ALA A 56 -4.87 -7.39 12.80
N THR A 57 -4.64 -8.31 13.74
CA THR A 57 -3.86 -9.53 13.48
C THR A 57 -4.52 -10.43 12.43
N ALA A 58 -5.84 -10.62 12.51
CA ALA A 58 -6.58 -11.40 11.52
C ALA A 58 -6.52 -10.75 10.12
N LEU A 59 -6.62 -9.42 10.04
CA LEU A 59 -6.45 -8.65 8.79
C LEU A 59 -5.06 -8.83 8.20
N ILE A 60 -4.00 -8.71 8.99
CA ILE A 60 -2.61 -8.90 8.54
C ILE A 60 -2.43 -10.34 8.03
N ASN A 61 -2.94 -11.33 8.77
CA ASN A 61 -2.85 -12.74 8.37
C ASN A 61 -3.63 -13.02 7.07
N GLY A 62 -4.82 -12.44 6.92
CA GLY A 62 -5.61 -12.56 5.69
C GLY A 62 -4.92 -11.90 4.50
N LEU A 63 -4.37 -10.69 4.69
CA LEU A 63 -3.63 -9.97 3.66
C LEU A 63 -2.35 -10.73 3.26
N HIS A 64 -1.65 -11.32 4.22
CA HIS A 64 -0.49 -12.18 3.94
C HIS A 64 -0.90 -13.47 3.24
N GLY A 65 -2.01 -14.10 3.63
CA GLY A 65 -2.55 -15.32 3.01
C GLY A 65 -2.94 -15.12 1.54
N CYS A 66 -3.50 -13.96 1.17
CA CYS A 66 -3.75 -13.60 -0.23
C CYS A 66 -2.47 -13.49 -1.07
N LEU A 67 -1.32 -13.21 -0.45
CA LEU A 67 -0.03 -13.12 -1.14
C LEU A 67 0.69 -14.48 -1.22
N ASP A 68 0.32 -15.44 -0.38
CA ASP A 68 1.02 -16.72 -0.22
C ASP A 68 0.45 -17.88 -1.05
N GLY A 69 -0.63 -17.67 -1.82
CA GLY A 69 -1.06 -18.58 -2.89
C GLY A 69 -1.02 -20.09 -2.54
N GLU A 70 -2.07 -20.55 -1.84
CA GLU A 70 -2.50 -21.96 -1.66
C GLU A 70 -1.74 -22.81 -0.61
N SER A 71 -2.43 -23.44 0.33
CA SER A 71 -2.92 -24.81 0.11
C SER A 71 -4.04 -25.19 1.06
N SER A 72 -5.28 -25.21 0.56
CA SER A 72 -6.36 -26.11 1.00
C SER A 72 -7.53 -26.05 0.02
N GLY A 73 -7.42 -26.72 -1.13
CA GLY A 73 -8.55 -26.97 -2.04
C GLY A 73 -8.13 -27.24 -3.49
N PRO A 74 -8.52 -28.37 -4.11
CA PRO A 74 -8.25 -28.61 -5.51
C PRO A 74 -9.35 -27.99 -6.37
N GLY A 75 -8.98 -27.02 -7.21
CA GLY A 75 -9.75 -26.67 -8.40
C GLY A 75 -10.30 -25.24 -8.44
N SER A 76 -9.51 -24.33 -9.00
CA SER A 76 -9.96 -23.42 -10.05
C SER A 76 -8.79 -22.57 -10.54
N GLU A 77 -8.63 -22.57 -11.85
CA GLU A 77 -7.50 -22.04 -12.58
C GLU A 77 -7.59 -20.51 -12.75
N GLN A 78 -6.42 -19.88 -12.91
CA GLN A 78 -6.19 -18.55 -13.53
C GLN A 78 -6.56 -17.30 -12.71
N SER A 79 -5.63 -16.81 -11.88
CA SER A 79 -5.11 -15.44 -12.06
C SER A 79 -3.68 -15.31 -11.49
N SER A 80 -2.78 -14.90 -12.37
CA SER A 80 -1.42 -14.37 -12.15
C SER A 80 -0.81 -14.42 -10.74
N PHE A 81 -0.06 -15.50 -10.54
CA PHE A 81 1.07 -15.71 -9.63
C PHE A 81 2.03 -14.49 -9.58
N VAL A 82 1.79 -13.52 -8.70
CA VAL A 82 2.85 -12.61 -8.26
C VAL A 82 3.63 -13.33 -7.17
N SER A 83 4.56 -14.18 -7.60
CA SER A 83 5.47 -14.91 -6.71
C SER A 83 6.08 -13.96 -5.68
N ARG A 84 5.97 -14.27 -4.39
CA ARG A 84 6.55 -13.48 -3.29
C ARG A 84 8.06 -13.26 -3.43
N GLN A 85 8.74 -14.17 -4.13
CA GLN A 85 10.14 -14.03 -4.53
C GLN A 85 10.34 -12.83 -5.46
N HIS A 86 9.41 -12.61 -6.39
CA HIS A 86 9.46 -11.52 -7.36
C HIS A 86 9.34 -10.14 -6.71
N GLY A 87 8.58 -9.97 -5.63
CA GLY A 87 8.39 -8.67 -4.97
C GLY A 87 9.64 -8.20 -4.23
N HIS A 88 10.20 -9.06 -3.37
CA HIS A 88 11.44 -8.75 -2.67
C HIS A 88 12.64 -8.65 -3.63
N ASP A 89 12.70 -9.50 -4.65
CA ASP A 89 13.70 -9.36 -5.72
C ASP A 89 13.43 -8.15 -6.63
N LEU A 90 12.19 -7.66 -6.76
CA LEU A 90 11.89 -6.37 -7.43
C LEU A 90 12.46 -5.21 -6.62
N ILE A 91 12.16 -5.19 -5.32
CA ILE A 91 12.60 -4.11 -4.41
C ILE A 91 14.13 -4.06 -4.37
N LYS A 92 14.80 -5.22 -4.35
CA LYS A 92 16.27 -5.31 -4.47
C LYS A 92 16.81 -4.89 -5.84
N ARG A 93 16.02 -5.01 -6.91
CA ARG A 93 16.40 -4.60 -8.27
C ARG A 93 16.13 -3.11 -8.52
N TRP A 94 15.21 -2.49 -7.79
CA TRP A 94 14.89 -1.08 -7.89
C TRP A 94 15.96 -0.23 -7.20
N LYS A 95 17.00 0.10 -7.97
CA LYS A 95 18.09 0.97 -7.57
C LYS A 95 17.82 2.45 -7.83
N THR A 96 16.93 2.77 -8.78
CA THR A 96 16.63 4.14 -9.20
C THR A 96 15.13 4.29 -9.49
N ILE A 97 14.63 5.52 -9.33
CA ILE A 97 13.28 5.96 -9.69
C ILE A 97 13.42 6.89 -10.89
N SER A 98 12.83 6.52 -12.03
CA SER A 98 12.82 7.35 -13.24
C SER A 98 12.11 8.69 -12.99
N THR A 99 12.67 9.75 -13.55
CA THR A 99 12.10 11.10 -13.56
C THR A 99 11.11 11.32 -14.70
N LEU A 100 10.89 10.30 -15.53
CA LEU A 100 10.07 10.32 -16.74
C LEU A 100 10.61 11.28 -17.83
N ASP A 101 11.89 11.62 -17.73
CA ASP A 101 12.67 12.39 -18.68
C ASP A 101 13.94 11.58 -18.97
N ASP A 102 14.04 11.03 -20.19
CA ASP A 102 15.12 10.10 -20.56
C ASP A 102 16.50 10.79 -20.50
N ASP A 103 16.58 12.06 -20.91
CA ASP A 103 17.83 12.83 -20.88
C ASP A 103 18.26 13.11 -19.43
N PHE A 104 17.31 13.43 -18.56
CA PHE A 104 17.58 13.68 -17.15
C PHE A 104 17.91 12.40 -16.39
N ASP A 105 17.25 11.30 -16.71
CA ASP A 105 17.55 9.99 -16.15
C ASP A 105 18.95 9.53 -16.56
N ASP A 106 19.37 9.73 -17.81
CA ASP A 106 20.72 9.41 -18.28
C ASP A 106 21.79 10.20 -17.51
N ILE A 107 21.55 11.49 -17.24
CA ILE A 107 22.46 12.32 -16.41
C ILE A 107 22.54 11.79 -14.98
N LEU A 108 21.43 11.31 -14.43
CA LEU A 108 21.35 10.76 -13.08
C LEU A 108 21.78 9.28 -13.00
N GLY A 109 22.16 8.66 -14.11
CA GLY A 109 22.58 7.25 -14.15
C GLY A 109 21.41 6.26 -14.06
N GLY A 110 20.27 6.60 -14.68
CA GLY A 110 19.03 5.84 -14.70
C GLY A 110 17.94 6.36 -13.76
N GLY A 111 18.05 7.61 -13.28
CA GLY A 111 17.06 8.27 -12.40
C GLY A 111 17.51 8.48 -10.96
N ILE A 112 16.57 8.85 -10.08
CA ILE A 112 16.82 9.18 -8.67
C ILE A 112 17.18 7.91 -7.88
N ALA A 113 18.37 7.86 -7.29
CA ALA A 113 18.83 6.70 -6.53
C ALA A 113 17.93 6.39 -5.31
N ALA A 114 17.45 5.15 -5.23
CA ALA A 114 16.80 4.64 -4.03
C ALA A 114 17.82 4.58 -2.87
N GLU A 115 17.33 4.67 -1.63
CA GLU A 115 18.14 4.67 -0.39
C GLU A 115 19.07 5.88 -0.21
N HIS A 116 19.05 6.85 -1.13
CA HIS A 116 19.83 8.09 -1.05
C HIS A 116 18.91 9.31 -0.94
N VAL A 117 19.45 10.39 -0.36
CA VAL A 117 18.77 11.70 -0.36
C VAL A 117 19.31 12.50 -1.54
N THR A 118 18.42 12.89 -2.45
CA THR A 118 18.74 13.76 -3.59
C THR A 118 18.06 15.11 -3.40
N GLU A 119 18.84 16.20 -3.44
CA GLU A 119 18.34 17.57 -3.32
C GLU A 119 18.43 18.28 -4.68
N PHE A 120 17.33 18.92 -5.09
CA PHE A 120 17.29 19.77 -6.28
C PHE A 120 17.31 21.24 -5.86
N VAL A 121 18.39 21.94 -6.17
CA VAL A 121 18.57 23.36 -5.86
C VAL A 121 18.48 24.17 -7.14
N GLY A 122 17.63 25.20 -7.17
CA GLY A 122 17.45 26.08 -8.31
C GLY A 122 16.78 27.40 -7.94
N GLU A 123 16.90 28.38 -8.82
CA GLU A 123 16.15 29.63 -8.72
C GLU A 123 14.67 29.44 -9.08
N ARG A 124 13.80 30.35 -8.63
CA ARG A 124 12.37 30.27 -8.96
C ARG A 124 12.19 30.43 -10.47
N TYR A 125 11.52 29.47 -11.09
CA TYR A 125 11.19 29.47 -12.53
C TYR A 125 12.38 29.49 -13.48
N ALA A 126 13.36 28.60 -13.28
CA ALA A 126 14.13 28.09 -14.41
C ALA A 126 13.25 27.16 -15.26
N LEU A 127 12.16 27.70 -15.84
CA LEU A 127 11.52 27.07 -16.98
C LEU A 127 12.59 26.98 -18.07
N VAL A 128 12.80 25.76 -18.56
CA VAL A 128 13.49 25.47 -19.81
C VAL A 128 12.76 26.22 -20.94
N LEU A 129 13.07 27.49 -21.07
CA LEU A 129 12.74 28.33 -22.21
C LEU A 129 13.86 28.08 -23.21
N THR A 130 13.81 26.93 -23.88
CA THR A 130 14.47 26.66 -25.18
C THR A 130 14.26 25.19 -25.55
N ASP A 131 13.11 24.85 -26.13
CA ASP A 131 13.13 24.45 -27.55
C ASP A 131 11.74 24.53 -28.22
N GLY A 132 11.68 25.26 -29.33
CA GLY A 132 11.06 24.70 -30.53
C GLY A 132 9.53 24.69 -30.78
N MET A 133 8.70 25.62 -30.29
CA MET A 133 7.41 25.90 -30.98
C MET A 133 7.59 26.98 -32.05
N LYS A 134 8.25 26.61 -33.16
CA LYS A 134 8.08 27.30 -34.45
C LYS A 134 6.83 26.72 -35.12
N LEU A 135 5.68 27.36 -34.92
CA LEU A 135 4.60 27.30 -35.91
C LEU A 135 4.85 28.40 -36.95
N CYS A 136 5.24 27.99 -38.15
CA CYS A 136 4.84 28.66 -39.39
C CYS A 136 3.53 28.02 -39.86
#